data_AF-G8NRE0-F1
#
_entry.id   AF-G8NRE0-F1
#
_cell.length_a   1.000
_cell.length_b   1.000
_cell.length_c   1.000
_cell.angle_alpha   90.00
_cell.angle_beta   90.00
_cell.angle_gamma   90.00
#
_symmetry.space_group_name_H-M   'P 1'
#
loop_
_entity.id
_entity.type
_entity.pdbx_description
1 polymer ?
#
loop_
_entity_poly.entity_id
_entity_poly.type
_entity_poly.pdbx_seq_one_letter_code
_entity_poly.pdbx_strand_id
1 'polypeptide(L)'
;MIGKSGKYYRAGYVARRAGDYPDGETAPAEESNWGQAIDGLKERSINLLHGDGFKTDTTVHPPLPAPPPPTTPLAITPGSPQYKLLGAQAAARKNPAFQPVGLPGQPDRKTFCNIATTSIARATGAPVDGLVNAQGQPNLANADAETLPRSSSWYPVTPQQAQDLATKRGLTVLGVAPEAKHGHIVTVSPELVPGTQDVGRYGPIINNIGASVGIESANKIFKRSQPAYYAPRDPK
;
A
#
# COMPACT_ATOMS: atom_id res chain seq x y z
N MET A 1 -39.88 -32.07 10.45
CA MET A 1 -38.49 -31.78 10.05
C MET A 1 -38.52 -31.19 8.65
N ILE A 2 -38.32 -29.88 8.53
CA ILE A 2 -38.32 -29.15 7.25
C ILE A 2 -37.15 -28.18 7.31
N GLY A 3 -36.23 -28.31 6.34
CA GLY A 3 -35.01 -27.52 6.24
C GLY A 3 -35.29 -26.05 5.91
N LYS A 4 -34.42 -25.17 6.41
CA LYS A 4 -34.36 -23.76 6.00
C LYS A 4 -33.03 -23.53 5.29
N SER A 5 -33.14 -23.17 4.01
CA SER A 5 -32.07 -22.68 3.15
C SER A 5 -31.65 -21.27 3.56
N GLY A 6 -30.34 -21.02 3.49
CA GLY A 6 -29.73 -19.72 3.74
C GLY A 6 -30.01 -18.72 2.61
N LYS A 7 -30.20 -17.45 2.99
CA LYS A 7 -30.16 -16.31 2.06
C LYS A 7 -28.80 -15.63 2.17
N TYR A 8 -28.14 -15.45 1.03
CA TYR A 8 -26.98 -14.58 0.89
C TYR A 8 -27.43 -13.11 0.85
N TYR A 9 -26.79 -12.24 1.63
CA TYR A 9 -26.93 -10.80 1.50
C TYR A 9 -25.80 -10.25 0.64
N ARG A 10 -26.19 -9.47 -0.37
CA ARG A 10 -25.31 -8.73 -1.29
C ARG A 10 -24.83 -7.44 -0.60
N ALA A 11 -23.60 -7.04 -0.90
CA ALA A 11 -22.86 -5.93 -0.31
C ALA A 11 -23.68 -4.63 -0.19
N GLY A 12 -23.55 -3.98 0.98
CA GLY A 12 -24.28 -2.79 1.37
C GLY A 12 -23.83 -1.52 0.65
N TYR A 13 -24.80 -0.81 0.09
CA TYR A 13 -24.76 0.64 0.01
C TYR A 13 -25.30 1.17 1.34
N VAL A 14 -24.51 1.99 2.04
CA VAL A 14 -24.96 2.69 3.24
C VAL A 14 -25.84 3.85 2.79
N ALA A 15 -27.15 3.69 2.87
CA ALA A 15 -28.08 4.81 2.77
C ALA A 15 -27.90 5.68 4.04
N ARG A 16 -27.41 6.92 3.87
CA ARG A 16 -27.44 7.93 4.93
C ARG A 16 -28.88 8.46 5.05
N ARG A 17 -29.34 8.72 6.28
CA ARG A 17 -30.63 9.38 6.51
C ARG A 17 -30.49 10.89 6.29
N ALA A 18 -31.56 11.53 5.84
CA ALA A 18 -31.62 12.94 5.43
C ALA A 18 -31.49 13.97 6.59
N GLY A 19 -30.76 13.66 7.67
CA GLY A 19 -30.61 14.53 8.85
C GLY A 19 -29.17 14.79 9.30
N ASP A 20 -28.15 14.27 8.61
CA ASP A 20 -26.76 14.27 9.08
C ASP A 20 -25.86 15.36 8.45
N TYR A 21 -26.42 16.48 7.97
CA TYR A 21 -25.63 17.63 7.49
C TYR A 21 -25.45 18.65 8.62
N PRO A 22 -24.22 18.88 9.13
CA PRO A 22 -24.02 19.75 10.29
C PRO A 22 -24.19 21.25 10.03
N ASP A 23 -24.38 21.71 8.78
CA ASP A 23 -24.13 23.13 8.47
C ASP A 23 -25.28 23.84 7.70
N GLY A 24 -26.48 23.26 7.61
CA GLY A 24 -27.64 23.94 6.99
C GLY A 24 -27.55 24.15 5.48
N GLU A 25 -26.55 23.58 4.80
CA GLU A 25 -26.47 23.57 3.34
C GLU A 25 -27.45 22.54 2.75
N THR A 26 -28.37 23.01 1.91
CA THR A 26 -29.25 22.17 1.11
C THR A 26 -28.43 21.36 0.12
N ALA A 27 -28.67 20.05 0.05
CA ALA A 27 -28.04 19.17 -0.92
C ALA A 27 -28.27 19.70 -2.36
N PRO A 28 -27.24 19.69 -3.23
CA PRO A 28 -27.43 20.06 -4.62
C PRO A 28 -28.42 19.08 -5.26
N ALA A 29 -29.40 19.62 -5.98
CA ALA A 29 -30.35 18.84 -6.76
C ALA A 29 -29.59 18.11 -7.88
N GLU A 30 -29.19 16.86 -7.64
CA GLU A 30 -28.80 15.94 -8.71
C GLU A 30 -30.06 15.61 -9.51
N GLU A 31 -30.24 16.31 -10.64
CA GLU A 31 -31.18 15.90 -11.68
C GLU A 31 -30.84 14.49 -12.13
N SER A 32 -31.79 13.59 -11.83
CA SER A 32 -31.83 12.18 -12.19
C SER A 32 -31.75 12.00 -13.71
N ASN A 33 -30.54 11.80 -14.24
CA ASN A 33 -30.32 11.49 -15.66
C ASN A 33 -30.54 9.99 -15.98
N TRP A 34 -31.51 9.35 -15.31
CA TRP A 34 -31.88 7.96 -15.55
C TRP A 34 -32.82 7.79 -16.76
N GLY A 35 -33.40 8.87 -17.28
CA GLY A 35 -34.29 8.84 -18.44
C GLY A 35 -33.58 8.55 -19.77
N GLN A 36 -32.33 8.96 -19.95
CA GLN A 36 -31.62 8.81 -21.23
C GLN A 36 -31.00 7.43 -21.44
N ALA A 37 -30.84 6.62 -20.38
CA ALA A 37 -30.27 5.27 -20.49
C ALA A 37 -31.28 4.21 -20.96
N ILE A 38 -32.59 4.47 -20.87
CA ILE A 38 -33.63 3.49 -21.22
C ILE A 38 -34.04 3.59 -22.70
N ASP A 39 -34.00 4.78 -23.30
CA ASP A 39 -34.33 4.92 -24.73
C ASP A 39 -33.25 4.32 -25.66
N GLY A 40 -31.98 4.34 -25.26
CA GLY A 40 -30.89 3.70 -26.02
C GLY A 40 -30.96 2.15 -26.08
N LEU A 41 -31.73 1.51 -25.20
CA LEU A 41 -31.91 0.06 -25.19
C LEU A 41 -33.11 -0.41 -26.04
N LYS A 42 -34.07 0.48 -26.33
CA LYS A 42 -35.20 0.17 -27.22
C LYS A 42 -34.83 0.25 -28.70
N GLU A 43 -33.91 1.12 -29.09
CA GLU A 43 -33.45 1.19 -30.49
C GLU A 43 -32.51 0.06 -30.89
N ARG A 44 -31.80 -0.57 -29.92
CA ARG A 44 -30.90 -1.71 -30.21
C ARG A 44 -31.61 -3.06 -30.33
N SER A 45 -32.90 -3.15 -30.02
CA SER A 45 -33.67 -4.40 -30.06
C SER A 45 -34.49 -4.60 -31.34
N ILE A 46 -34.51 -3.61 -32.26
CA ILE A 46 -35.38 -3.66 -33.46
C ILE A 46 -34.64 -4.10 -34.74
N ASN A 47 -33.30 -4.11 -34.77
CA ASN A 47 -32.52 -4.55 -35.94
C ASN A 47 -32.23 -6.07 -36.02
N LEU A 48 -32.91 -6.90 -35.21
CA LEU A 48 -32.66 -8.35 -35.17
C LEU A 48 -33.65 -9.21 -35.97
N LEU A 49 -34.55 -8.60 -36.76
CA LEU A 49 -35.66 -9.32 -37.41
C LEU A 49 -35.76 -9.13 -38.94
N HIS A 50 -34.77 -8.51 -39.59
CA HIS A 50 -34.72 -8.45 -41.05
C HIS A 50 -33.71 -9.47 -41.59
N GLY A 51 -34.20 -10.68 -41.86
CA GLY A 51 -34.10 -11.39 -43.14
C GLY A 51 -32.76 -11.67 -43.82
N ASP A 52 -31.64 -11.11 -43.40
CA ASP A 52 -30.33 -11.43 -43.98
C ASP A 52 -29.73 -12.58 -43.19
N GLY A 53 -29.76 -13.76 -43.80
CA GLY A 53 -29.41 -15.04 -43.20
C GLY A 53 -28.21 -14.96 -42.26
N PHE A 54 -28.36 -15.63 -41.11
CA PHE A 54 -27.34 -15.86 -40.09
C PHE A 54 -26.04 -16.33 -40.76
N LYS A 55 -25.18 -15.38 -41.18
CA LYS A 55 -23.81 -15.67 -41.52
C LYS A 55 -23.17 -16.01 -40.20
N THR A 56 -23.10 -17.30 -39.90
CA THR A 56 -22.29 -17.80 -38.80
C THR A 56 -20.88 -17.29 -39.08
N ASP A 57 -20.50 -16.23 -38.40
CA ASP A 57 -19.16 -15.69 -38.44
C ASP A 57 -18.27 -16.76 -37.83
N THR A 58 -17.79 -17.68 -38.65
CA THR A 58 -16.85 -18.73 -38.29
C THR A 58 -15.44 -18.14 -38.18
N THR A 59 -15.31 -16.88 -37.78
CA THR A 59 -14.08 -16.36 -37.22
C THR A 59 -13.81 -17.16 -35.96
N VAL A 60 -13.01 -18.21 -36.13
CA VAL A 60 -12.42 -18.97 -35.04
C VAL A 60 -11.58 -17.97 -34.26
N HIS A 61 -12.16 -17.41 -33.19
CA HIS A 61 -11.38 -16.62 -32.25
C HIS A 61 -10.32 -17.57 -31.69
N PRO A 62 -9.03 -17.19 -31.74
CA PRO A 62 -8.00 -17.97 -31.09
C PRO A 62 -8.41 -18.16 -29.62
N PRO A 63 -8.22 -19.36 -29.06
CA PRO A 63 -8.55 -19.59 -27.66
C PRO A 63 -7.88 -18.52 -26.81
N LEU A 64 -8.64 -17.93 -25.90
CA LEU A 64 -8.09 -16.95 -24.96
C LEU A 64 -6.86 -17.57 -24.28
N PRO A 65 -5.78 -16.78 -24.10
CA PRO A 65 -4.62 -17.27 -23.36
C PRO A 65 -5.07 -17.83 -22.02
N ALA A 66 -4.51 -18.98 -21.62
CA ALA A 66 -4.77 -19.52 -20.30
C ALA A 66 -4.37 -18.46 -19.24
N PRO A 67 -5.16 -18.29 -18.17
CA PRO A 67 -4.79 -17.39 -17.10
C PRO A 67 -3.41 -17.81 -16.54
N PRO A 68 -2.56 -16.84 -16.14
CA PRO A 68 -1.27 -17.16 -15.56
C PRO A 68 -1.46 -18.03 -14.30
N PRO A 69 -0.54 -18.96 -14.02
CA PRO A 69 -0.61 -19.78 -12.82
C PRO A 69 -0.60 -18.90 -11.56
N PRO A 70 -1.31 -19.30 -10.49
CA PRO A 70 -1.25 -18.59 -9.21
C PRO A 70 0.18 -18.49 -8.70
N THR A 71 0.57 -17.33 -8.18
CA THR A 71 1.87 -17.18 -7.53
C THR A 71 1.88 -17.93 -6.21
N THR A 72 2.92 -18.73 -5.99
CA THR A 72 3.10 -19.48 -4.75
C THR A 72 3.49 -18.54 -3.61
N PRO A 73 2.89 -18.69 -2.41
CA PRO A 73 3.35 -17.97 -1.22
C PRO A 73 4.83 -18.24 -0.94
N LEU A 74 5.56 -17.20 -0.51
CA LEU A 74 6.94 -17.35 -0.06
C LEU A 74 6.96 -18.09 1.28
N ALA A 75 7.72 -19.17 1.36
CA ALA A 75 8.02 -19.85 2.61
C ALA A 75 9.03 -19.01 3.40
N ILE A 76 8.56 -18.34 4.47
CA ILE A 76 9.43 -17.56 5.35
C ILE A 76 10.06 -18.48 6.39
N THR A 77 11.17 -19.10 6.03
CA THR A 77 11.96 -19.99 6.91
C THR A 77 13.33 -19.39 7.20
N PRO A 78 14.00 -19.78 8.31
CA PRO A 78 15.39 -19.44 8.52
C PRO A 78 16.23 -19.81 7.28
N GLY A 79 16.98 -18.84 6.76
CA GLY A 79 17.76 -19.00 5.52
C GLY A 79 17.10 -18.42 4.26
N SER A 80 15.79 -18.15 4.28
CA SER A 80 15.16 -17.36 3.21
C SER A 80 15.66 -15.92 3.22
N PRO A 81 15.77 -15.23 2.05
CA PRO A 81 16.26 -13.86 1.99
C PRO A 81 15.50 -12.90 2.91
N GLN A 82 14.18 -13.07 3.02
CA GLN A 82 13.26 -12.16 3.72
C GLN A 82 13.25 -12.38 5.24
N TYR A 83 13.79 -13.50 5.73
CA TYR A 83 13.67 -13.93 7.13
C TYR A 83 14.16 -12.87 8.12
N LYS A 84 15.37 -12.34 7.88
CA LYS A 84 15.98 -11.33 8.77
C LYS A 84 15.16 -10.05 8.79
N LEU A 85 14.73 -9.57 7.63
CA LEU A 85 13.94 -8.34 7.51
C LEU A 85 12.58 -8.47 8.20
N LEU A 86 11.83 -9.54 7.93
CA LEU A 86 10.51 -9.77 8.55
C LEU A 86 10.63 -9.93 10.06
N GLY A 87 11.66 -10.66 10.54
CA GLY A 87 11.95 -10.81 11.96
C GLY A 87 12.25 -9.46 12.64
N ALA A 88 13.12 -8.64 12.05
CA ALA A 88 13.45 -7.32 12.57
C ALA A 88 12.24 -6.38 12.59
N GLN A 89 11.44 -6.35 11.51
CA GLN A 89 10.22 -5.55 11.44
C GLN A 89 9.19 -6.00 12.50
N ALA A 90 8.98 -7.31 12.65
CA ALA A 90 8.05 -7.84 13.63
C ALA A 90 8.50 -7.54 15.08
N ALA A 91 9.79 -7.65 15.37
CA ALA A 91 10.35 -7.29 16.66
C ALA A 91 10.16 -5.79 16.95
N ALA A 92 10.44 -4.92 15.96
CA ALA A 92 10.26 -3.48 16.10
C ALA A 92 8.80 -3.10 16.36
N ARG A 93 7.83 -3.69 15.65
CA ARG A 93 6.40 -3.45 15.91
C ARG A 93 5.94 -3.84 17.32
N LYS A 94 6.62 -4.81 17.96
CA LYS A 94 6.31 -5.26 19.32
C LYS A 94 7.10 -4.52 20.41
N ASN A 95 8.09 -3.70 20.04
CA ASN A 95 8.93 -3.01 21.00
C ASN A 95 8.14 -1.85 21.66
N PRO A 96 7.98 -1.84 23.00
CA PRO A 96 7.31 -0.75 23.72
C PRO A 96 7.93 0.62 23.47
N ALA A 97 9.25 0.70 23.30
CA ALA A 97 9.97 1.95 23.06
C ALA A 97 9.66 2.59 21.69
N PHE A 98 9.05 1.83 20.77
CA PHE A 98 8.70 2.32 19.43
C PHE A 98 7.20 2.60 19.27
N GLN A 99 6.40 2.38 20.32
CA GLN A 99 4.96 2.65 20.27
C GLN A 99 4.68 4.14 20.39
N PRO A 100 3.71 4.69 19.65
CA PRO A 100 3.32 6.08 19.81
C PRO A 100 2.82 6.35 21.23
N VAL A 101 3.20 7.49 21.79
CA VAL A 101 2.78 7.95 23.12
C VAL A 101 1.89 9.18 22.95
N GLY A 102 0.85 9.29 23.79
CA GLY A 102 -0.17 10.33 23.68
C GLY A 102 -1.39 9.89 22.86
N LEU A 103 -2.47 10.67 22.96
CA LEU A 103 -3.74 10.33 22.30
C LEU A 103 -3.67 10.60 20.78
N PRO A 104 -4.29 9.75 19.94
CA PRO A 104 -4.42 10.02 18.52
C PRO A 104 -5.02 11.40 18.22
N GLY A 105 -4.38 12.15 17.32
CA GLY A 105 -4.86 13.48 16.90
C GLY A 105 -4.43 14.64 17.80
N GLN A 106 -3.81 14.38 18.94
CA GLN A 106 -3.37 15.44 19.85
C GLN A 106 -1.98 16.02 19.50
N PRO A 107 -1.72 17.31 19.78
CA PRO A 107 -0.43 17.95 19.47
C PRO A 107 0.76 17.37 20.24
N ASP A 108 0.53 16.78 21.40
CA ASP A 108 1.55 16.17 22.26
C ASP A 108 1.89 14.72 21.86
N ARG A 109 1.21 14.18 20.84
CA ARG A 109 1.45 12.83 20.36
C ARG A 109 2.86 12.69 19.80
N LYS A 110 3.62 11.75 20.35
CA LYS A 110 4.98 11.42 19.91
C LYS A 110 5.01 10.12 19.14
N THR A 111 5.79 10.10 18.07
CA THR A 111 6.04 8.92 17.24
C THR A 111 7.54 8.67 17.15
N PHE A 112 7.92 7.41 16.92
CA PHE A 112 9.32 6.96 16.99
C PHE A 112 9.77 6.26 15.71
N CYS A 113 9.28 6.74 14.57
CA CYS A 113 9.48 6.12 13.26
C CYS A 113 10.96 6.07 12.85
N ASN A 114 11.72 7.12 13.14
CA ASN A 114 13.16 7.20 12.94
C ASN A 114 13.93 6.20 13.80
N ILE A 115 13.64 6.13 15.11
CA ILE A 115 14.33 5.21 16.03
C ILE A 115 14.05 3.75 15.62
N ALA A 116 12.79 3.43 15.29
CA ALA A 116 12.41 2.10 14.86
C ALA A 116 13.06 1.71 13.54
N THR A 117 13.07 2.62 12.55
CA THR A 117 13.70 2.38 11.25
C THR A 117 15.20 2.15 11.37
N THR A 118 15.90 3.00 12.14
CA THR A 118 17.35 2.82 12.40
C THR A 118 17.62 1.53 13.16
N SER A 119 16.76 1.13 14.10
CA SER A 119 16.88 -0.16 14.79
C SER A 119 16.71 -1.36 13.85
N ILE A 120 15.75 -1.30 12.93
CA ILE A 120 15.56 -2.35 11.91
C ILE A 120 16.78 -2.42 11.00
N ALA A 121 17.29 -1.29 10.51
CA ALA A 121 18.48 -1.25 9.66
C ALA A 121 19.70 -1.91 10.34
N ARG A 122 19.93 -1.62 11.64
CA ARG A 122 20.98 -2.29 12.42
C ARG A 122 20.74 -3.79 12.53
N ALA A 123 19.52 -4.20 12.84
CA ALA A 123 19.17 -5.61 13.05
C ALA A 123 19.29 -6.46 11.77
N THR A 124 19.12 -5.85 10.60
CA THR A 124 19.28 -6.52 9.30
C THR A 124 20.69 -6.42 8.74
N GLY A 125 21.56 -5.60 9.34
CA GLY A 125 22.91 -5.32 8.84
C GLY A 125 22.93 -4.32 7.67
N ALA A 126 21.85 -3.59 7.44
CA ALA A 126 21.83 -2.47 6.50
C ALA A 126 22.68 -1.30 7.03
N PRO A 127 23.25 -0.47 6.13
CA PRO A 127 23.98 0.73 6.54
C PRO A 127 23.11 1.66 7.37
N VAL A 128 23.70 2.39 8.30
CA VAL A 128 23.03 3.45 9.06
C VAL A 128 23.54 4.84 8.70
N ASP A 129 24.47 4.93 7.75
CA ASP A 129 24.88 6.20 7.16
C ASP A 129 23.65 6.94 6.61
N GLY A 130 23.56 8.24 6.85
CA GLY A 130 22.38 9.04 6.56
C GLY A 130 21.21 8.88 7.55
N LEU A 131 21.15 7.83 8.36
CA LEU A 131 20.08 7.61 9.36
C LEU A 131 20.43 8.06 10.78
N VAL A 132 21.69 8.39 11.01
CA VAL A 132 22.19 8.83 12.32
C VAL A 132 22.97 10.14 12.19
N ASN A 133 23.00 10.92 13.26
CA ASN A 133 23.84 12.11 13.37
C ASN A 133 25.29 11.74 13.71
N ALA A 134 26.16 12.73 13.86
CA ALA A 134 27.57 12.53 14.20
C ALA A 134 27.78 11.82 15.55
N GLN A 135 26.80 11.87 16.46
CA GLN A 135 26.82 11.18 17.75
C GLN A 135 26.25 9.75 17.66
N GLY A 136 25.89 9.27 16.47
CA GLY A 136 25.32 7.94 16.25
C GLY A 136 23.87 7.79 16.70
N GLN A 137 23.19 8.90 17.02
CA GLN A 137 21.78 8.93 17.38
C GLN A 137 20.91 9.00 16.12
N PRO A 138 19.75 8.32 16.07
CA PRO A 138 18.83 8.42 14.95
C PRO A 138 18.45 9.87 14.63
N ASN A 139 18.56 10.25 13.36
CA ASN A 139 18.11 11.55 12.86
C ASN A 139 16.59 11.68 12.96
N LEU A 140 16.05 12.90 12.85
CA LEU A 140 14.62 13.07 12.60
C LEU A 140 14.30 12.71 11.14
N ALA A 141 13.09 12.24 10.84
CA ALA A 141 12.71 11.84 9.49
C ALA A 141 12.84 12.95 8.43
N ASN A 142 12.66 14.22 8.80
CA ASN A 142 12.94 15.36 7.91
C ASN A 142 14.44 15.47 7.58
N ALA A 143 15.31 15.23 8.57
CA ALA A 143 16.75 15.20 8.34
C ALA A 143 17.14 13.98 7.47
N ASP A 144 16.51 12.82 7.70
CA ASP A 144 16.72 11.63 6.85
C ASP A 144 16.39 11.90 5.37
N ALA A 145 15.36 12.70 5.10
CA ALA A 145 14.99 13.10 3.74
C ALA A 145 16.09 13.94 3.04
N GLU A 146 16.92 14.65 3.80
CA GLU A 146 18.02 15.46 3.29
C GLU A 146 19.35 14.69 3.22
N THR A 147 19.59 13.78 4.17
CA THR A 147 20.85 13.03 4.29
C THR A 147 20.90 11.80 3.39
N LEU A 148 19.80 11.05 3.25
CA LEU A 148 19.76 9.84 2.41
C LEU A 148 20.15 10.09 0.94
N PRO A 149 19.69 11.15 0.25
CA PRO A 149 20.15 11.45 -1.10
C PRO A 149 21.66 11.70 -1.23
N ARG A 150 22.31 12.13 -0.14
CA ARG A 150 23.76 12.45 -0.09
C ARG A 150 24.60 11.29 0.42
N SER A 151 23.97 10.26 0.95
CA SER A 151 24.67 9.08 1.45
C SER A 151 25.32 8.30 0.31
N SER A 152 26.57 7.88 0.53
CA SER A 152 27.26 6.96 -0.37
C SER A 152 26.80 5.51 -0.17
N SER A 153 26.10 5.21 0.91
CA SER A 153 25.63 3.86 1.27
C SER A 153 24.20 3.58 0.80
N TRP A 154 23.46 4.60 0.39
CA TRP A 154 22.10 4.48 -0.12
C TRP A 154 22.01 4.95 -1.57
N TYR A 155 21.01 4.45 -2.29
CA TYR A 155 20.66 4.92 -3.62
C TYR A 155 19.14 4.98 -3.81
N PRO A 156 18.64 5.96 -4.58
CA PRO A 156 17.21 6.10 -4.81
C PRO A 156 16.69 4.97 -5.69
N VAL A 157 15.48 4.51 -5.40
CA VAL A 157 14.77 3.48 -6.16
C VAL A 157 13.33 3.89 -6.42
N THR A 158 12.74 3.37 -7.49
CA THR A 158 11.30 3.51 -7.74
C THR A 158 10.48 2.71 -6.71
N PRO A 159 9.19 3.03 -6.51
CA PRO A 159 8.30 2.23 -5.66
C PRO A 159 8.30 0.74 -6.03
N GLN A 160 8.27 0.41 -7.32
CA GLN A 160 8.29 -0.99 -7.78
C GLN A 160 9.60 -1.68 -7.39
N GLN A 161 10.75 -1.05 -7.67
CA GLN A 161 12.05 -1.56 -7.25
C GLN A 161 12.13 -1.72 -5.72
N ALA A 162 11.55 -0.79 -4.96
CA ALA A 162 11.51 -0.87 -3.51
C ALA A 162 10.81 -2.13 -3.02
N GLN A 163 9.62 -2.44 -3.57
CA GLN A 163 8.89 -3.67 -3.26
C GLN A 163 9.66 -4.92 -3.70
N ASP A 164 10.23 -4.89 -4.91
CA ASP A 164 10.98 -6.03 -5.47
C ASP A 164 12.23 -6.35 -4.65
N LEU A 165 12.99 -5.35 -4.20
CA LEU A 165 14.20 -5.55 -3.41
C LEU A 165 13.88 -6.10 -2.01
N ALA A 166 12.82 -5.61 -1.36
CA ALA A 166 12.35 -6.16 -0.09
C ALA A 166 11.84 -7.61 -0.27
N THR A 167 11.03 -7.86 -1.30
CA THR A 167 10.37 -9.15 -1.53
C THR A 167 11.32 -10.21 -2.04
N LYS A 168 12.17 -9.92 -3.02
CA LYS A 168 13.02 -10.93 -3.69
C LYS A 168 14.38 -11.09 -3.03
N ARG A 169 14.96 -10.00 -2.52
CA ARG A 169 16.31 -10.00 -1.91
C ARG A 169 16.30 -9.89 -0.39
N GLY A 170 15.16 -9.58 0.23
CA GLY A 170 15.09 -9.35 1.68
C GLY A 170 15.85 -8.12 2.16
N LEU A 171 16.11 -7.16 1.27
CA LEU A 171 16.87 -5.95 1.60
C LEU A 171 16.01 -4.97 2.40
N THR A 172 16.60 -4.31 3.39
CA THR A 172 15.97 -3.21 4.10
C THR A 172 15.88 -1.99 3.19
N VAL A 173 14.73 -1.80 2.57
CA VAL A 173 14.43 -0.60 1.77
C VAL A 173 13.66 0.40 2.63
N LEU A 174 14.03 1.67 2.53
CA LEU A 174 13.43 2.76 3.28
C LEU A 174 12.45 3.54 2.40
N GLY A 175 11.36 4.01 3.01
CA GLY A 175 10.53 5.07 2.44
C GLY A 175 10.57 6.29 3.37
N VAL A 176 10.85 7.47 2.84
CA VAL A 176 10.93 8.72 3.61
C VAL A 176 10.11 9.82 2.94
N ALA A 177 9.31 10.53 3.73
CA ALA A 177 8.56 11.69 3.30
C ALA A 177 8.80 12.86 4.26
N PRO A 178 9.41 13.98 3.79
CA PRO A 178 9.51 15.18 4.60
C PRO A 178 8.14 15.86 4.74
N GLU A 179 7.85 16.43 5.90
CA GLU A 179 6.64 17.23 6.14
C GLU A 179 6.96 18.47 6.98
N ALA A 180 6.12 19.52 6.86
CA ALA A 180 6.37 20.82 7.49
C ALA A 180 6.56 20.77 9.02
N LYS A 181 5.94 19.80 9.71
CA LYS A 181 6.10 19.62 11.16
C LYS A 181 6.97 18.42 11.49
N HIS A 182 6.54 17.23 11.07
CA HIS A 182 7.21 15.97 11.36
C HIS A 182 7.16 15.09 10.12
N GLY A 183 8.29 14.86 9.49
CA GLY A 183 8.39 13.86 8.43
C GLY A 183 8.11 12.46 8.96
N HIS A 184 8.03 11.51 8.03
CA HIS A 184 7.83 10.10 8.35
C HIS A 184 8.81 9.23 7.57
N ILE A 185 9.39 8.25 8.26
CA ILE A 185 10.30 7.26 7.67
C ILE A 185 9.83 5.86 8.05
N VAL A 186 9.87 4.95 7.08
CA VAL A 186 9.39 3.58 7.21
C VAL A 186 10.33 2.60 6.54
N THR A 187 10.10 1.31 6.78
CA THR A 187 10.71 0.24 5.97
C THR A 187 9.66 -0.42 5.08
N VAL A 188 10.06 -0.84 3.89
CA VAL A 188 9.20 -1.64 3.00
C VAL A 188 9.16 -3.08 3.51
N SER A 189 7.97 -3.66 3.60
CA SER A 189 7.77 -5.04 4.03
C SER A 189 7.76 -5.97 2.80
N PRO A 190 8.41 -7.14 2.88
CA PRO A 190 8.30 -8.17 1.86
C PRO A 190 6.84 -8.58 1.63
N GLU A 191 6.50 -8.81 0.37
CA GLU A 191 5.22 -9.40 0.01
C GLU A 191 5.25 -10.91 0.26
N LEU A 192 4.30 -11.44 1.02
CA LEU A 192 4.25 -12.87 1.34
C LEU A 192 3.71 -13.73 0.19
N VAL A 193 2.93 -13.14 -0.72
CA VAL A 193 2.45 -13.77 -1.96
C VAL A 193 2.82 -12.86 -3.12
N PRO A 194 3.99 -13.05 -3.77
CA PRO A 194 4.49 -12.12 -4.77
C PRO A 194 3.48 -11.81 -5.87
N GLY A 195 3.33 -10.53 -6.21
CA GLY A 195 2.47 -10.05 -7.29
C GLY A 195 1.00 -9.78 -6.92
N THR A 196 0.62 -9.94 -5.64
CA THR A 196 -0.69 -9.52 -5.12
C THR A 196 -0.78 -8.01 -4.85
N GLN A 197 0.35 -7.34 -4.65
CA GLN A 197 0.44 -5.91 -4.41
C GLN A 197 0.50 -5.15 -5.73
N ASP A 198 -0.56 -4.38 -6.00
CA ASP A 198 -0.55 -3.37 -7.06
C ASP A 198 0.22 -2.13 -6.58
N VAL A 199 1.54 -2.14 -6.78
CA VAL A 199 2.43 -1.04 -6.38
C VAL A 199 2.14 0.24 -7.17
N GLY A 200 1.66 0.12 -8.41
CA GLY A 200 1.30 1.29 -9.23
C GLY A 200 0.13 2.06 -8.63
N ARG A 201 -0.88 1.34 -8.11
CA ARG A 201 -2.08 1.94 -7.52
C ARG A 201 -1.95 2.28 -6.03
N TYR A 202 -1.26 1.43 -5.26
CA TYR A 202 -1.24 1.52 -3.81
C TYR A 202 0.14 1.83 -3.21
N GLY A 203 1.18 1.83 -4.03
CA GLY A 203 2.57 1.87 -3.58
C GLY A 203 3.01 0.56 -2.91
N PRO A 204 4.24 0.51 -2.37
CA PRO A 204 4.78 -0.68 -1.71
C PRO A 204 4.01 -1.02 -0.42
N ILE A 205 4.16 -2.25 0.04
CA ILE A 205 3.74 -2.68 1.37
C ILE A 205 4.73 -2.10 2.39
N ILE A 206 4.21 -1.41 3.39
CA ILE A 206 4.99 -0.67 4.38
C ILE A 206 4.88 -1.35 5.74
N ASN A 207 6.01 -1.56 6.38
CA ASN A 207 6.08 -1.75 7.82
C ASN A 207 6.04 -0.37 8.50
N ASN A 208 4.85 0.02 8.94
CA ASN A 208 4.60 1.31 9.56
C ASN A 208 4.81 1.23 11.07
N ILE A 209 5.66 2.12 11.60
CA ILE A 209 5.81 2.38 13.02
C ILE A 209 5.80 3.90 13.17
N GLY A 210 4.65 4.48 13.49
CA GLY A 210 4.46 5.93 13.59
C GLY A 210 3.17 6.25 14.35
N ALA A 211 2.30 7.06 13.77
CA ALA A 211 0.98 7.34 14.33
C ALA A 211 0.05 6.10 14.35
N SER A 212 0.37 5.05 13.60
CA SER A 212 -0.15 3.70 13.78
C SER A 212 1.01 2.72 13.69
N VAL A 213 0.81 1.50 14.17
CA VAL A 213 1.79 0.41 14.07
C VAL A 213 1.15 -0.75 13.34
N GLY A 214 1.74 -1.18 12.22
CA GLY A 214 1.15 -2.22 11.39
C GLY A 214 1.82 -2.42 10.04
N ILE A 215 1.23 -3.31 9.23
CA ILE A 215 1.59 -3.49 7.82
C ILE A 215 0.46 -2.89 6.99
N GLU A 216 0.78 -1.89 6.17
CA GLU A 216 -0.20 -1.13 5.38
C GLU A 216 0.37 -0.75 4.00
N SER A 217 -0.46 -0.38 3.04
CA SER A 217 0.01 0.15 1.76
C SER A 217 0.55 1.57 1.89
N ALA A 218 1.56 1.92 1.09
CA ALA A 218 2.20 3.23 1.15
C ALA A 218 1.22 4.39 0.92
N ASN A 219 0.26 4.26 -0.01
CA ASN A 219 -0.73 5.30 -0.27
C ASN A 219 -1.65 5.59 0.93
N LYS A 220 -1.79 4.64 1.86
CA LYS A 220 -2.56 4.82 3.10
C LYS A 220 -1.73 5.52 4.18
N ILE A 221 -0.43 5.28 4.20
CA ILE A 221 0.51 5.90 5.14
C ILE A 221 0.86 7.33 4.70
N PHE A 222 1.19 7.52 3.44
CA PHE A 222 1.66 8.78 2.85
C PHE A 222 0.54 9.47 2.05
N LYS A 223 -0.63 9.67 2.66
CA LYS A 223 -1.80 10.26 1.96
C LYS A 223 -1.58 11.67 1.43
N ARG A 224 -0.65 12.41 2.05
CA ARG A 224 -0.44 13.86 1.84
C ARG A 224 0.93 14.19 1.25
N SER A 225 1.77 13.19 1.03
CA SER A 225 3.17 13.36 0.67
C SER A 225 3.59 12.22 -0.25
N GLN A 226 4.48 12.51 -1.20
CA GLN A 226 5.06 11.48 -2.05
C GLN A 226 6.37 11.02 -1.39
N PRO A 227 6.46 9.78 -0.90
CA PRO A 227 7.70 9.28 -0.30
C PRO A 227 8.77 9.04 -1.38
N ALA A 228 10.02 9.34 -1.04
CA ALA A 228 11.20 8.86 -1.75
C ALA A 228 11.64 7.51 -1.16
N TYR A 229 12.09 6.59 -2.01
CA TYR A 229 12.54 5.27 -1.58
C TYR A 229 14.04 5.09 -1.79
N TYR A 230 14.69 4.45 -0.82
CA TYR A 230 16.14 4.23 -0.82
C TYR A 230 16.47 2.79 -0.48
N ALA A 231 17.36 2.20 -1.27
CA ALA A 231 17.90 0.87 -1.04
C ALA A 231 19.39 0.96 -0.68
N PRO A 232 19.91 0.01 0.12
CA PRO A 232 21.33 0.00 0.47
C PRO A 232 22.13 -0.40 -0.76
N ARG A 233 23.24 0.30 -1.02
CA ARG A 233 24.22 -0.14 -2.01
C ARG A 233 24.86 -1.44 -1.52
N ASP A 234 25.07 -2.39 -2.43
CA ASP A 234 25.84 -3.59 -2.10
C ASP A 234 27.23 -3.13 -1.60
N PRO A 235 27.72 -3.64 -0.45
CA PRO A 235 29.06 -3.34 0.00
C PRO A 235 30.04 -3.80 -1.08
N LYS A 236 30.89 -2.88 -1.54
CA LYS A 236 31.97 -3.18 -2.49
C LYS A 236 33.01 -4.09 -1.85
#